data_AF-A0AAE9DYP9-F1
#
_entry.id   AF-A0AAE9DYP9-F1
#
_cell.length_a   1.000
_cell.length_b   1.000
_cell.length_c   1.000
_cell.angle_alpha   90.00
_cell.angle_beta   90.00
_cell.angle_gamma   90.00
#
_symmetry.space_group_name_H-M   'P 1'
#
loop_
_entity.id
_entity.type
_entity.pdbx_description
1 polymer ?
#
loop_
_entity_poly.entity_id
_entity_poly.type
_entity_poly.pdbx_seq_one_letter_code
_entity_poly.pdbx_strand_id
1 'polypeptide(L)'
;MTRNSWFSTFVPTHPGVDVYLREDGSDVMRMATELENPIRLQDKRGVRLQMRKTKKADIRRTSCGYALGDARRSDVHAFKNNHTNYLMCNMMVAMRYCNCHPLMAELLHYDPSSFRDFLLRVSQTNVCSVDAYDNCARRYIDLTRVENWDEDIPKDLPGYEDAKRCRNDNQRSCLITSYPGTIEGYDLPEEYRTTQDYVSRLVLEYSTMRTTEILVSKDPNIYELLSFIGYNMALWFTVGHILWSMFWYATGLCCPKRTTNRIMPIVSRKRSVSSPEPIIVEHRPSQSEEAGNAGET
;
A
#
# COMPACT_ATOMS: atom_id res chain seq x y z
N MET A 1 6.47 13.61 32.13
CA MET A 1 5.96 12.70 33.18
C MET A 1 4.45 12.83 33.20
N THR A 2 3.72 11.80 32.75
CA THR A 2 2.26 11.73 32.89
C THR A 2 1.96 10.89 34.13
N ARG A 3 1.24 11.46 35.11
CA ARG A 3 0.88 10.78 36.37
C ARG A 3 -0.55 10.26 36.25
N ASN A 4 -0.70 9.04 35.78
CA ASN A 4 -1.99 8.34 35.76
C ASN A 4 -2.06 7.46 37.02
N SER A 5 -2.77 7.90 38.05
CA SER A 5 -2.97 7.11 39.26
C SER A 5 -4.07 6.07 39.03
N TRP A 6 -3.66 4.84 38.72
CA TRP A 6 -4.53 3.66 38.81
C TRP A 6 -4.50 3.14 40.24
N PHE A 7 -5.49 3.51 41.06
CA PHE A 7 -5.71 2.90 42.37
C PHE A 7 -7.06 2.17 42.33
N SER A 8 -7.01 0.84 42.25
CA SER A 8 -8.20 -0.02 42.35
C SER A 8 -7.94 -1.07 43.42
N THR A 9 -8.85 -1.16 44.39
CA THR A 9 -8.82 -2.17 45.46
C THR A 9 -8.96 -3.61 44.94
N PHE A 10 -9.38 -3.79 43.69
CA PHE A 10 -9.63 -5.10 43.08
C PHE A 10 -8.46 -5.61 42.23
N VAL A 11 -7.47 -4.77 41.90
CA VAL A 11 -6.32 -5.16 41.07
C VAL A 11 -5.04 -4.75 41.79
N PRO A 12 -4.46 -5.63 42.64
CA PRO A 12 -3.30 -5.28 43.47
C PRO A 12 -2.01 -5.07 42.67
N THR A 13 -2.02 -5.40 41.38
CA THR A 13 -0.88 -5.26 40.46
C THR A 13 -1.29 -4.43 39.26
N HIS A 14 -0.55 -3.36 38.97
CA HIS A 14 -0.80 -2.57 37.77
C HIS A 14 -0.64 -3.48 36.54
N PRO A 15 -1.57 -3.48 35.57
CA PRO A 15 -1.51 -4.37 34.42
C PRO A 15 -0.29 -4.12 33.51
N GLY A 16 0.54 -3.11 33.78
CA GLY A 16 1.56 -2.57 32.87
C GLY A 16 0.99 -1.49 31.93
N VAL A 17 1.86 -0.88 31.13
CA VAL A 17 1.48 0.16 30.15
C VAL A 17 1.98 -0.25 28.78
N ASP A 18 1.09 -0.35 27.79
CA ASP A 18 1.48 -0.55 26.40
C ASP A 18 1.75 0.78 25.73
N VAL A 19 2.93 0.90 25.12
CA VAL A 19 3.31 2.07 24.33
C VAL A 19 3.43 1.67 22.87
N TYR A 20 2.79 2.44 22.00
CA TYR A 20 2.87 2.30 20.55
C TYR A 20 3.57 3.51 19.96
N LEU A 21 4.41 3.29 18.94
CA LEU A 21 5.17 4.35 18.29
C LEU A 21 4.56 4.68 16.92
N ARG A 22 4.22 5.95 16.71
CA ARG A 22 3.64 6.46 15.47
C ARG A 22 4.28 7.78 15.05
N GLU A 23 4.28 8.01 13.73
CA GLU A 23 4.86 9.22 13.12
C GLU A 23 3.99 10.46 13.33
N ASP A 24 2.66 10.29 13.35
CA ASP A 24 1.70 11.37 13.50
C ASP A 24 0.58 10.93 14.44
N GLY A 25 0.32 11.72 15.49
CA GLY A 25 -0.76 11.49 16.45
C GLY A 25 -2.05 12.24 16.13
N SER A 26 -2.08 13.05 15.07
CA SER A 26 -3.30 13.75 14.65
C SER A 26 -4.26 12.86 13.87
N ASP A 27 -3.74 11.79 13.26
CA ASP A 27 -4.53 10.83 12.50
C ASP A 27 -5.07 9.72 13.43
N VAL A 28 -6.19 10.02 14.09
CA VAL A 28 -6.88 9.10 15.01
C VAL A 28 -7.27 7.79 14.34
N MET A 29 -7.53 7.81 13.03
CA MET A 29 -7.89 6.61 12.27
C MET A 29 -6.69 5.67 12.14
N ARG A 30 -5.54 6.20 11.73
CA ARG A 30 -4.31 5.42 11.66
C ARG A 30 -3.85 4.96 13.03
N MET A 31 -4.05 5.77 14.07
CA MET A 31 -3.80 5.34 15.45
C MET A 31 -4.69 4.19 15.90
N ALA A 32 -5.87 3.99 15.32
CA ALA A 32 -6.77 2.91 15.72
C ALA A 32 -6.50 1.60 14.97
N THR A 33 -6.12 1.68 13.69
CA THR A 33 -5.96 0.49 12.82
C THR A 33 -4.51 0.05 12.65
N GLU A 34 -3.59 1.00 12.69
CA GLU A 34 -2.17 0.77 12.61
C GLU A 34 -1.62 0.82 14.05
N LEU A 35 -1.80 -0.21 14.86
CA LEU A 35 -1.07 -0.35 16.12
C LEU A 35 -0.29 -1.66 16.06
N GLU A 36 0.94 -1.56 15.57
CA GLU A 36 1.82 -2.73 15.44
C GLU A 36 2.65 -2.85 16.71
N ASN A 37 2.74 -4.08 17.23
CA ASN A 37 3.68 -4.51 18.29
C ASN A 37 3.81 -3.54 19.49
N PRO A 38 2.99 -3.67 20.55
CA PRO A 38 3.13 -2.85 21.73
C PRO A 38 4.48 -3.04 22.43
N ILE A 39 5.04 -1.94 22.92
CA ILE A 39 6.12 -1.96 23.89
C ILE A 39 5.50 -2.04 25.28
N ARG A 40 5.52 -3.23 25.87
CA ARG A 40 5.00 -3.45 27.23
C ARG A 40 5.97 -2.89 28.26
N LEU A 41 5.56 -1.84 28.96
CA LEU A 41 6.23 -1.38 30.17
C LEU A 41 5.72 -2.17 31.36
N GLN A 42 6.66 -2.68 32.15
CA GLN A 42 6.39 -3.41 33.39
C GLN A 42 6.78 -2.55 34.59
N ASP A 43 6.19 -2.85 35.74
CA ASP A 43 6.51 -2.12 36.96
C ASP A 43 7.98 -2.33 37.37
N LYS A 44 8.59 -1.24 37.82
CA LYS A 44 10.00 -1.16 38.26
C LYS A 44 11.04 -1.53 37.21
N ARG A 45 10.64 -1.63 35.94
CA ARG A 45 11.51 -1.95 34.81
C ARG A 45 11.64 -0.77 33.86
N GLY A 46 12.83 -0.60 33.34
CA GLY A 46 13.13 0.24 32.20
C GLY A 46 13.15 -0.58 30.92
N VAL A 47 12.79 0.06 29.82
CA VAL A 47 12.90 -0.48 28.46
C VAL A 47 13.68 0.53 27.64
N ARG A 48 14.78 0.08 27.02
CA ARG A 48 15.51 0.81 25.99
C ARG A 48 15.15 0.20 24.64
N LEU A 49 14.60 1.02 23.75
CA LEU A 49 14.32 0.64 22.38
C LEU A 49 15.34 1.31 21.46
N GLN A 50 16.17 0.49 20.81
CA GLN A 50 16.99 0.93 19.70
C GLN A 50 16.23 0.68 18.39
N MET A 51 15.64 1.75 17.85
CA MET A 51 14.75 1.69 16.70
C MET A 51 15.40 2.26 15.43
N ARG A 52 14.81 1.90 14.29
CA ARG A 52 15.05 2.55 13.00
C ARG A 52 13.72 2.86 12.34
N LYS A 53 13.66 3.98 11.63
CA LYS A 53 12.46 4.35 10.88
C LYS A 53 12.39 3.54 9.60
N THR A 54 11.28 2.85 9.39
CA THR A 54 11.03 2.08 8.16
C THR A 54 9.75 2.57 7.50
N LYS A 55 9.80 2.82 6.20
CA LYS A 55 8.64 3.15 5.37
C LYS A 55 8.41 2.03 4.37
N LYS A 56 7.28 1.36 4.48
CA LYS A 56 6.87 0.28 3.59
C LYS A 56 5.78 0.78 2.67
N ALA A 57 6.05 0.83 1.37
CA ALA A 57 5.03 1.17 0.37
C ALA A 57 4.60 -0.09 -0.40
N ASP A 58 3.30 -0.36 -0.41
CA ASP A 58 2.69 -1.44 -1.19
C ASP A 58 2.25 -0.92 -2.56
N ILE A 59 3.12 -1.13 -3.56
CA ILE A 59 2.91 -0.72 -4.95
C ILE A 59 2.29 -1.84 -5.80
N ARG A 60 1.81 -2.92 -5.18
CA ARG A 60 1.09 -4.01 -5.89
C ARG A 60 -0.23 -3.52 -6.50
N ARG A 61 -0.78 -2.43 -5.97
CA ARG A 61 -2.00 -1.79 -6.45
C ARG A 61 -1.65 -0.61 -7.34
N THR A 62 -2.24 -0.57 -8.52
CA THR A 62 -2.05 0.53 -9.49
C THR A 62 -2.45 1.89 -8.91
N SER A 63 -3.43 1.94 -7.99
CA SER A 63 -3.83 3.17 -7.29
C SER A 63 -2.74 3.73 -6.37
N CYS A 64 -1.80 2.91 -5.90
CA CYS A 64 -0.70 3.33 -5.03
C CYS A 64 0.50 3.88 -5.82
N GLY A 65 0.47 3.85 -7.15
CA GLY A 65 1.59 4.25 -8.01
C GLY A 65 2.77 3.28 -7.95
N TYR A 66 3.92 3.74 -8.44
CA TYR A 66 5.11 2.89 -8.64
C TYR A 66 6.28 3.23 -7.71
N ALA A 67 6.19 4.36 -6.99
CA ALA A 67 7.22 4.83 -6.07
C ALA A 67 6.64 5.18 -4.70
N LEU A 68 7.53 5.28 -3.71
CA LEU A 68 7.17 5.67 -2.34
C LEU A 68 6.44 7.03 -2.27
N GLY A 69 6.84 7.97 -3.13
CA GLY A 69 6.22 9.29 -3.23
C GLY A 69 4.78 9.25 -3.72
N ASP A 70 4.45 8.33 -4.63
CA ASP A 70 3.11 8.16 -5.18
C ASP A 70 2.17 7.51 -4.17
N ALA A 71 2.66 6.47 -3.48
CA ALA A 71 1.91 5.76 -2.43
C ALA A 71 1.45 6.73 -1.34
N ARG A 72 2.34 7.64 -0.91
CA ARG A 72 2.00 8.68 0.06
C ARG A 72 0.88 9.60 -0.43
N ARG A 73 0.93 10.02 -1.69
CA ARG A 73 -0.08 10.92 -2.27
C ARG A 73 -1.43 10.23 -2.40
N SER A 74 -1.43 8.95 -2.79
CA SER A 74 -2.64 8.14 -2.90
C SER A 74 -3.37 8.04 -1.55
N ASP A 75 -2.63 7.77 -0.47
CA ASP A 75 -3.20 7.76 0.88
C ASP A 75 -3.79 9.12 1.26
N VAL A 76 -3.03 10.21 1.07
CA VAL A 76 -3.51 11.58 1.37
C VAL A 76 -4.76 11.93 0.56
N HIS A 77 -4.83 11.50 -0.70
CA HIS A 77 -6.00 11.73 -1.54
C HIS A 77 -7.21 10.90 -1.08
N ALA A 78 -7.00 9.63 -0.75
CA ALA A 78 -8.04 8.76 -0.22
C ALA A 78 -8.63 9.30 1.09
N PHE A 79 -7.77 9.78 2.00
CA PHE A 79 -8.21 10.42 3.26
C PHE A 79 -8.98 11.72 3.02
N LYS A 80 -8.53 12.57 2.09
CA LYS A 80 -9.20 13.85 1.80
C LYS A 80 -10.60 13.69 1.21
N ASN A 81 -10.86 12.59 0.50
CA ASN A 81 -12.12 12.39 -0.20
C ASN A 81 -13.21 11.69 0.65
N ASN A 82 -12.98 11.49 1.95
CA ASN A 82 -13.97 10.97 2.91
C ASN A 82 -14.77 9.74 2.42
N HIS A 83 -14.08 8.78 1.82
CA HIS A 83 -14.64 7.44 1.73
C HIS A 83 -14.74 6.86 3.16
N THR A 84 -15.88 6.29 3.53
CA THR A 84 -16.13 5.68 4.84
C THR A 84 -15.09 4.62 5.16
N ASN A 85 -14.06 5.00 5.94
CA ASN A 85 -12.90 4.18 6.26
C ASN A 85 -13.32 2.79 6.76
N TYR A 86 -12.53 1.76 6.43
CA TYR A 86 -12.76 0.37 6.81
C TYR A 86 -13.10 0.21 8.31
N LEU A 87 -12.43 0.95 9.20
CA LEU A 87 -12.74 0.97 10.63
C LEU A 87 -14.18 1.40 10.92
N MET A 88 -14.56 2.57 10.40
CA MET A 88 -15.91 3.13 10.58
C MET A 88 -16.96 2.22 9.96
N CYS A 89 -16.67 1.63 8.79
CA CYS A 89 -17.57 0.68 8.13
C CYS A 89 -17.81 -0.55 9.02
N ASN A 90 -16.76 -1.18 9.56
CA ASN A 90 -16.90 -2.32 10.48
C ASN A 90 -17.56 -1.94 11.80
N MET A 91 -17.34 -0.73 12.32
CA MET A 91 -18.08 -0.23 13.48
C MET A 91 -19.58 -0.11 13.20
N MET A 92 -19.99 0.37 12.01
CA MET A 92 -21.39 0.42 11.63
C MET A 92 -22.01 -0.98 11.51
N VAL A 93 -21.22 -1.97 11.06
CA VAL A 93 -21.63 -3.38 11.07
C VAL A 93 -21.78 -3.87 12.51
N ALA A 94 -20.80 -3.62 13.38
CA ALA A 94 -20.86 -3.96 14.80
C ALA A 94 -22.10 -3.34 15.48
N MET A 95 -22.40 -2.07 15.23
CA MET A 95 -23.60 -1.39 15.74
C MET A 95 -24.89 -2.09 15.31
N ARG A 96 -24.95 -2.59 14.08
CA ARG A 96 -26.12 -3.27 13.53
C ARG A 96 -26.35 -4.65 14.14
N TYR A 97 -25.29 -5.42 14.37
CA TYR A 97 -25.40 -6.81 14.82
C TYR A 97 -25.21 -6.98 16.35
N CYS A 98 -24.50 -6.06 17.01
CA CYS A 98 -24.28 -6.06 18.46
C CYS A 98 -25.19 -5.06 19.20
N ASN A 99 -25.94 -4.20 18.50
CA ASN A 99 -26.83 -3.16 19.06
C ASN A 99 -26.14 -2.17 20.02
N CYS A 100 -24.82 -2.01 19.90
CA CYS A 100 -24.01 -1.08 20.67
C CYS A 100 -22.82 -0.61 19.84
N HIS A 101 -22.24 0.55 20.18
CA HIS A 101 -21.01 1.03 19.54
C HIS A 101 -19.79 0.92 20.47
N PRO A 102 -18.60 0.58 19.96
CA PRO A 102 -17.36 0.64 20.72
C PRO A 102 -17.07 2.04 21.25
N LEU A 103 -16.57 2.18 22.48
CA LEU A 103 -16.23 3.48 23.09
C LEU A 103 -15.34 4.34 22.19
N MET A 104 -14.42 3.72 21.45
CA MET A 104 -13.53 4.45 20.55
C MET A 104 -14.29 5.26 19.49
N ALA A 105 -15.53 4.88 19.12
CA ALA A 105 -16.36 5.61 18.16
C ALA A 105 -16.67 7.05 18.63
N GLU A 106 -16.79 7.28 19.94
CA GLU A 106 -16.99 8.60 20.56
C GLU A 106 -15.68 9.42 20.64
N LEU A 107 -14.53 8.74 20.57
CA LEU A 107 -13.20 9.37 20.63
C LEU A 107 -12.66 9.72 19.23
N LEU A 108 -13.33 9.27 18.17
CA LEU A 108 -12.92 9.55 16.80
C LEU A 108 -13.18 11.02 16.46
N HIS A 109 -12.14 11.71 16.05
CA HIS A 109 -12.27 13.05 15.50
C HIS A 109 -12.58 12.94 14.01
N TYR A 110 -13.84 13.12 13.65
CA TYR A 110 -14.31 13.10 12.25
C TYR A 110 -15.23 14.29 11.98
N ASP A 111 -15.35 14.65 10.70
CA ASP A 111 -16.28 15.70 10.27
C ASP A 111 -17.72 15.16 10.23
N PRO A 112 -18.64 15.67 11.08
CA PRO A 112 -20.04 15.24 11.12
C PRO A 112 -20.77 15.40 9.78
N SER A 113 -20.39 16.39 8.98
CA SER A 113 -21.07 16.69 7.72
C SER A 113 -20.76 15.65 6.63
N SER A 114 -19.53 15.15 6.63
CA SER A 114 -19.08 14.12 5.70
C SER A 114 -19.46 12.70 6.12
N PHE A 115 -19.60 12.45 7.43
CA PHE A 115 -19.87 11.13 8.00
C PHE A 115 -21.22 11.04 8.71
N ARG A 116 -22.26 11.63 8.11
CA ARG A 116 -23.61 11.70 8.68
C ARG A 116 -24.16 10.32 9.06
N ASP A 117 -24.01 9.30 8.22
CA ASP A 117 -24.56 7.97 8.48
C ASP A 117 -23.91 7.29 9.69
N PHE A 118 -22.60 7.50 9.86
CA PHE A 118 -21.86 7.01 11.03
C PHE A 118 -22.34 7.70 12.30
N LEU A 119 -22.43 9.05 12.27
CA LEU A 119 -22.92 9.85 13.39
C LEU A 119 -24.34 9.44 13.80
N LEU A 120 -25.24 9.25 12.83
CA LEU A 120 -26.61 8.82 13.09
C LEU A 120 -26.63 7.47 13.82
N ARG A 121 -25.81 6.50 13.40
CA ARG A 121 -25.74 5.19 14.07
C ARG A 121 -25.13 5.27 15.47
N VAL A 122 -24.09 6.07 15.67
CA VAL A 122 -23.51 6.32 16.99
C VAL A 122 -24.58 6.91 17.91
N SER A 123 -25.32 7.94 17.46
CA SER A 123 -26.38 8.58 18.25
C SER A 123 -27.59 7.69 18.57
N GLN A 124 -27.83 6.66 17.75
CA GLN A 124 -28.96 5.72 17.91
C GLN A 124 -28.62 4.51 18.78
N THR A 125 -27.34 4.28 19.05
CA THR A 125 -26.87 3.12 19.82
C THR A 125 -26.18 3.60 21.09
N ASN A 126 -26.17 2.77 22.13
CA ASN A 126 -25.42 3.08 23.35
C ASN A 126 -23.99 2.54 23.25
N VAL A 127 -23.07 3.11 24.04
CA VAL A 127 -21.72 2.57 24.22
C VAL A 127 -21.81 1.12 24.70
N CYS A 128 -21.04 0.21 24.10
CA CYS A 128 -21.00 -1.18 24.51
C CYS A 128 -20.53 -1.32 25.97
N SER A 129 -21.20 -2.18 26.75
CA SER A 129 -20.63 -2.69 28.00
C SER A 129 -19.36 -3.50 27.72
N VAL A 130 -18.53 -3.70 28.73
CA VAL A 130 -17.29 -4.50 28.61
C VAL A 130 -17.58 -5.89 28.04
N ASP A 131 -18.60 -6.57 28.58
CA ASP A 131 -19.00 -7.91 28.12
C ASP A 131 -19.53 -7.91 26.68
N ALA A 132 -20.32 -6.91 26.31
CA ALA A 132 -20.85 -6.81 24.94
C ALA A 132 -19.74 -6.50 23.93
N TYR A 133 -18.75 -5.70 24.34
CA TYR A 133 -17.58 -5.42 23.54
C TYR A 133 -16.76 -6.69 23.31
N ASP A 134 -16.35 -7.39 24.38
CA ASP A 134 -15.47 -8.55 24.27
C ASP A 134 -16.13 -9.74 23.54
N ASN A 135 -17.42 -9.97 23.75
CA ASN A 135 -18.12 -11.11 23.15
C ASN A 135 -18.65 -10.84 21.74
N CYS A 136 -18.80 -9.57 21.32
CA CYS A 136 -19.39 -9.23 20.02
C CYS A 136 -18.57 -8.18 19.25
N ALA A 137 -18.53 -6.94 19.72
CA ALA A 137 -18.03 -5.82 18.92
C ALA A 137 -16.53 -5.91 18.62
N ARG A 138 -15.74 -6.50 19.53
CA ARG A 138 -14.28 -6.65 19.43
C ARG A 138 -13.85 -7.35 18.14
N ARG A 139 -14.56 -8.41 17.73
CA ARG A 139 -14.23 -9.16 16.51
C ARG A 139 -14.24 -8.28 15.26
N TYR A 140 -15.19 -7.34 15.15
CA TYR A 140 -15.27 -6.41 14.02
C TYR A 140 -14.15 -5.37 14.04
N ILE A 141 -13.75 -4.91 15.22
CA ILE A 141 -12.60 -4.00 15.36
C ILE A 141 -11.30 -4.73 15.00
N ASP A 142 -11.13 -5.96 15.45
CA ASP A 142 -9.92 -6.73 15.18
C ASP A 142 -9.73 -7.01 13.67
N LEU A 143 -10.79 -7.11 12.89
CA LEU A 143 -10.70 -7.19 11.41
C LEU A 143 -10.01 -5.99 10.77
N THR A 144 -10.10 -4.83 11.41
CA THR A 144 -9.63 -3.55 10.85
C THR A 144 -8.15 -3.30 11.11
N ARG A 145 -7.51 -4.16 11.92
CA ARG A 145 -6.08 -4.09 12.17
C ARG A 145 -5.31 -4.38 10.89
N VAL A 146 -4.24 -3.62 10.67
CA VAL A 146 -3.38 -3.78 9.49
C VAL A 146 -2.82 -5.20 9.35
N GLU A 147 -2.53 -5.86 10.47
CA GLU A 147 -2.02 -7.23 10.54
C GLU A 147 -3.02 -8.26 9.97
N ASN A 148 -4.32 -8.01 10.18
CA ASN A 148 -5.39 -8.94 9.82
C ASN A 148 -5.99 -8.63 8.43
N TRP A 149 -5.42 -7.67 7.70
CA TRP A 149 -5.96 -7.26 6.40
C TRP A 149 -5.96 -8.40 5.38
N ASP A 150 -4.88 -9.19 5.38
CA ASP A 150 -4.66 -10.29 4.44
C ASP A 150 -5.30 -11.61 4.93
N GLU A 151 -5.83 -11.64 6.16
CA GLU A 151 -6.55 -12.79 6.71
C GLU A 151 -8.01 -12.83 6.25
N ASP A 152 -8.54 -14.02 5.98
CA ASP A 152 -9.94 -14.20 5.60
C ASP A 152 -10.89 -13.74 6.72
N ILE A 153 -11.98 -13.07 6.35
CA ILE A 153 -13.03 -12.71 7.31
C ILE A 153 -13.69 -14.00 7.82
N PRO A 154 -13.79 -14.21 9.14
CA PRO A 154 -14.43 -15.39 9.69
C PRO A 154 -15.88 -15.52 9.22
N LYS A 155 -16.22 -16.66 8.61
CA LYS A 155 -17.56 -16.91 8.04
C LYS A 155 -18.67 -17.02 9.09
N ASP A 156 -18.30 -17.32 10.33
CA ASP A 156 -19.20 -17.39 11.48
C ASP A 156 -19.54 -16.00 12.06
N LEU A 157 -18.86 -14.94 11.60
CA LEU A 157 -19.13 -13.58 12.05
C LEU A 157 -20.51 -13.11 11.55
N PRO A 158 -21.41 -12.66 12.45
CA PRO A 158 -22.66 -12.05 12.03
C PRO A 158 -22.38 -10.86 11.10
N GLY A 159 -23.14 -10.72 10.01
CA GLY A 159 -22.86 -9.67 9.04
C GLY A 159 -21.58 -9.86 8.22
N TYR A 160 -21.10 -11.10 8.06
CA TYR A 160 -19.97 -11.45 7.20
C TYR A 160 -20.01 -10.75 5.82
N GLU A 161 -21.15 -10.76 5.13
CA GLU A 161 -21.28 -10.09 3.82
C GLU A 161 -21.15 -8.57 3.91
N ASP A 162 -21.65 -7.95 4.98
CA ASP A 162 -21.49 -6.51 5.21
C ASP A 162 -20.02 -6.17 5.51
N ALA A 163 -19.34 -6.96 6.34
CA ALA A 163 -17.91 -6.79 6.64
C ALA A 163 -17.02 -7.01 5.41
N LYS A 164 -17.38 -7.99 4.56
CA LYS A 164 -16.72 -8.25 3.29
C LYS A 164 -16.91 -7.11 2.30
N ARG A 165 -18.13 -6.57 2.21
CA ARG A 165 -18.39 -5.36 1.42
C ARG A 165 -17.56 -4.19 1.93
N CYS A 166 -17.53 -3.95 3.24
CA CYS A 166 -16.67 -2.93 3.85
C CYS A 166 -15.21 -3.07 3.42
N ARG A 167 -14.67 -4.30 3.36
CA ARG A 167 -13.29 -4.56 2.95
C ARG A 167 -13.06 -4.32 1.45
N ASN A 168 -14.04 -4.62 0.60
CA ASN A 168 -13.93 -4.41 -0.84
C ASN A 168 -14.03 -2.93 -1.21
N ASP A 169 -14.91 -2.20 -0.53
CA ASP A 169 -15.16 -0.78 -0.78
C ASP A 169 -14.03 0.11 -0.21
N ASN A 170 -13.30 -0.40 0.79
CA ASN A 170 -12.19 0.32 1.42
C ASN A 170 -10.84 -0.26 1.05
N GLN A 171 -9.91 0.62 0.70
CA GLN A 171 -8.54 0.24 0.39
C GLN A 171 -7.66 0.32 1.65
N ARG A 172 -6.77 -0.65 1.84
CA ARG A 172 -5.66 -0.55 2.80
C ARG A 172 -4.81 0.69 2.50
N SER A 173 -4.14 1.27 3.49
CA SER A 173 -3.10 2.28 3.24
C SER A 173 -2.00 1.71 2.34
N CYS A 174 -1.56 2.50 1.37
CA CYS A 174 -0.43 2.23 0.49
C CYS A 174 0.91 2.37 1.22
N LEU A 175 1.00 3.26 2.23
CA LEU A 175 2.24 3.58 2.94
C LEU A 175 2.12 3.36 4.46
N ILE A 176 2.82 2.35 4.95
CA ILE A 176 2.91 2.06 6.38
C ILE A 176 4.28 2.52 6.90
N THR A 177 4.28 3.36 7.93
CA THR A 177 5.50 3.70 8.68
C THR A 177 5.57 2.82 9.93
N SER A 178 6.71 2.19 10.18
CA SER A 178 6.96 1.40 11.38
C SER A 178 8.33 1.70 11.99
N TYR A 179 8.49 1.36 13.27
CA TYR A 179 9.71 1.59 14.05
C TYR A 179 10.27 0.26 14.59
N PRO A 180 10.67 -0.68 13.71
CA PRO A 180 11.27 -1.92 14.16
C PRO A 180 12.58 -1.64 14.90
N GLY A 181 12.87 -2.44 15.92
CA GLY A 181 14.02 -2.26 16.78
C GLY A 181 14.25 -3.42 17.74
N THR A 182 15.37 -3.35 18.46
CA THR A 182 15.67 -4.26 19.56
C THR A 182 15.19 -3.64 20.87
N ILE A 183 14.54 -4.47 21.69
CA ILE A 183 14.02 -4.09 23.00
C ILE A 183 14.96 -4.67 24.06
N GLU A 184 15.55 -3.80 24.87
CA GLU A 184 16.41 -4.17 25.99
C GLU A 184 15.75 -3.75 27.30
N GLY A 185 15.40 -4.73 28.14
CA GLY A 185 14.91 -4.47 29.49
C GLY A 185 16.06 -4.22 30.47
N TYR A 186 15.89 -3.28 31.39
CA TYR A 186 16.84 -3.04 32.48
C TYR A 186 16.11 -2.72 33.79
N ASP A 187 16.81 -2.90 34.91
CA ASP A 187 16.26 -2.54 36.21
C ASP A 187 16.38 -1.04 36.48
N LEU A 188 15.32 -0.47 37.04
CA LEU A 188 15.38 0.91 37.51
C LEU A 188 16.32 1.03 38.73
N PRO A 189 16.91 2.23 38.96
CA PRO A 189 17.69 2.52 40.16
C PRO A 189 16.95 2.16 41.45
N GLU A 190 17.70 1.83 42.50
CA GLU A 190 17.13 1.34 43.77
C GLU A 190 16.13 2.30 44.42
N GLU A 191 16.29 3.60 44.19
CA GLU A 191 15.38 4.67 44.63
C GLU A 191 13.91 4.42 44.22
N TYR A 192 13.68 3.73 43.11
CA TYR A 192 12.33 3.44 42.60
C TYR A 192 11.81 2.07 43.04
N ARG A 193 12.67 1.16 43.54
CA ARG A 193 12.26 -0.19 43.95
C ARG A 193 11.41 -0.18 45.23
N THR A 194 11.62 0.79 46.10
CA THR A 194 10.93 0.88 47.41
C THR A 194 9.63 1.68 47.37
N THR A 195 9.31 2.35 46.27
CA THR A 195 8.09 3.15 46.17
C THR A 195 6.87 2.26 45.91
N GLN A 196 5.72 2.61 46.48
CA GLN A 196 4.45 1.92 46.23
C GLN A 196 3.85 2.27 44.85
N ASP A 197 4.32 3.35 44.22
CA ASP A 197 3.83 3.81 42.93
C ASP A 197 4.34 2.95 41.77
N TYR A 198 3.53 2.77 40.72
CA TYR A 198 3.99 2.17 39.47
C TYR A 198 5.04 3.09 38.82
N VAL A 199 6.24 2.56 38.57
CA VAL A 199 7.31 3.33 37.91
C VAL A 199 7.90 2.51 36.77
N SER A 200 7.91 3.08 35.57
CA SER A 200 8.57 2.49 34.40
C SER A 200 9.30 3.59 33.62
N ARG A 201 10.36 3.22 32.89
CA ARG A 201 11.12 4.15 32.06
C ARG A 201 11.23 3.64 30.64
N LEU A 202 10.77 4.43 29.68
CA LEU A 202 10.99 4.17 28.26
C LEU A 202 12.12 5.09 27.76
N VAL A 203 13.13 4.49 27.14
CA VAL A 203 14.22 5.20 26.46
C VAL A 203 14.14 4.85 24.98
N LEU A 204 14.03 5.88 24.15
CA LEU A 204 13.92 5.77 22.70
C LEU A 204 15.23 6.24 22.07
N GLU A 205 15.91 5.35 21.35
CA GLU A 205 17.19 5.62 20.70
C GLU A 205 17.10 5.26 19.22
N TYR A 206 17.48 6.18 18.33
CA TYR A 206 17.59 5.86 16.91
C TYR A 206 18.96 5.22 16.64
N SER A 207 18.95 3.97 16.19
CA SER A 207 20.16 3.26 15.72
C SER A 207 20.81 3.94 14.52
N THR A 208 20.00 4.62 13.70
CA THR A 208 20.45 5.38 12.53
C THR A 208 19.47 6.51 12.24
N MET A 209 19.98 7.62 11.69
CA MET A 209 19.17 8.72 11.17
C MET A 209 18.59 8.42 9.78
N ARG A 210 18.99 7.32 9.14
CA ARG A 210 18.49 6.92 7.82
C ARG A 210 17.13 6.25 7.94
N THR A 211 16.21 6.61 7.04
CA THR A 211 14.94 5.89 6.86
C THR A 211 15.17 4.72 5.91
N THR A 212 14.76 3.52 6.31
CA THR A 212 14.77 2.35 5.43
C THR A 212 13.48 2.35 4.61
N GLU A 213 13.60 2.29 3.29
CA GLU A 213 12.45 2.24 2.39
C GLU A 213 12.30 0.82 1.83
N ILE A 214 11.11 0.25 1.97
CA ILE A 214 10.77 -1.08 1.50
C ILE A 214 9.63 -0.93 0.49
N LEU A 215 9.90 -1.29 -0.76
CA LEU A 215 8.91 -1.33 -1.83
C LEU A 215 8.42 -2.78 -1.95
N VAL A 216 7.10 -2.98 -1.78
CA VAL A 216 6.47 -4.26 -2.07
C VAL A 216 5.82 -4.15 -3.44
N SER A 217 6.48 -4.69 -4.45
CA SER A 217 5.93 -4.84 -5.79
C SER A 217 5.37 -6.24 -5.99
N LYS A 218 4.36 -6.33 -6.86
CA LYS A 218 4.12 -7.56 -7.62
C LYS A 218 5.06 -7.35 -8.77
N ASP A 219 6.19 -8.02 -8.77
CA ASP A 219 6.95 -8.14 -10.00
C ASP A 219 6.25 -9.24 -10.81
N PRO A 220 5.38 -8.97 -11.79
CA PRO A 220 5.48 -9.77 -12.99
C PRO A 220 6.86 -9.43 -13.53
N ASN A 221 7.73 -10.42 -13.67
CA ASN A 221 8.99 -10.21 -14.34
C ASN A 221 8.65 -9.73 -15.76
N ILE A 222 8.58 -8.41 -16.00
CA ILE A 222 8.12 -7.83 -17.27
C ILE A 222 9.00 -8.37 -18.40
N TYR A 223 10.25 -8.68 -18.09
CA TYR A 223 11.16 -9.41 -18.95
C TYR A 223 10.66 -10.81 -19.29
N GLU A 224 10.11 -11.60 -18.36
CA GLU A 224 9.49 -12.90 -18.68
C GLU A 224 8.24 -12.73 -19.54
N LEU A 225 7.39 -11.76 -19.25
CA LEU A 225 6.18 -11.51 -20.04
C LEU A 225 6.53 -11.09 -21.48
N LEU A 226 7.44 -10.12 -21.64
CA LEU A 226 7.93 -9.67 -22.94
C LEU A 226 8.70 -10.77 -23.67
N SER A 227 9.50 -11.57 -22.95
CA SER A 227 10.19 -12.72 -23.53
C SER A 227 9.18 -13.75 -24.02
N PHE A 228 8.14 -14.06 -23.25
CA PHE A 228 7.10 -15.00 -23.65
C PHE A 228 6.34 -14.52 -24.89
N ILE A 229 5.97 -13.24 -24.95
CA ILE A 229 5.34 -12.64 -26.13
C ILE A 229 6.31 -12.69 -27.33
N GLY A 230 7.57 -12.33 -27.12
CA GLY A 230 8.61 -12.33 -28.15
C GLY A 230 8.88 -13.72 -28.73
N TYR A 231 9.02 -14.74 -27.87
CA TYR A 231 9.21 -16.13 -28.31
C TYR A 231 7.99 -16.65 -29.07
N ASN A 232 6.78 -16.34 -28.63
CA ASN A 232 5.57 -16.72 -29.35
C ASN A 232 5.49 -16.06 -30.73
N MET A 233 5.78 -14.75 -30.82
CA MET A 233 5.81 -14.08 -32.13
C MET A 233 6.88 -14.68 -33.05
N ALA A 234 8.11 -14.89 -32.55
CA ALA A 234 9.19 -15.49 -33.33
C ALA A 234 8.82 -16.90 -33.81
N LEU A 235 8.17 -17.71 -32.97
CA LEU A 235 7.68 -19.03 -33.34
C LEU A 235 6.65 -18.97 -34.47
N TRP A 236 5.65 -18.08 -34.39
CA TRP A 236 4.66 -17.95 -35.47
C TRP A 236 5.28 -17.42 -36.77
N PHE A 237 6.24 -16.50 -36.71
CA PHE A 237 6.97 -16.05 -37.90
C PHE A 237 7.79 -17.17 -38.54
N THR A 238 8.49 -17.98 -37.74
CA THR A 238 9.28 -19.11 -38.26
C THR A 238 8.39 -20.19 -38.88
N VAL A 239 7.28 -20.55 -38.23
CA VAL A 239 6.28 -21.48 -38.78
C VAL A 239 5.69 -20.94 -40.08
N GLY A 240 5.29 -19.67 -40.10
CA GLY A 240 4.76 -19.01 -41.30
C GLY A 240 5.78 -19.01 -42.46
N HIS A 241 7.04 -18.71 -42.17
CA HIS A 241 8.12 -18.74 -43.17
C HIS A 241 8.39 -20.14 -43.72
N ILE A 242 8.37 -21.17 -42.86
CA ILE A 242 8.52 -22.57 -43.28
C ILE A 242 7.37 -22.96 -44.22
N LEU A 243 6.12 -22.67 -43.85
CA LEU A 243 4.94 -22.96 -44.67
C LEU A 243 4.97 -22.21 -46.01
N TRP A 244 5.36 -20.93 -46.00
CA TRP A 244 5.52 -20.14 -47.22
C TRP A 244 6.61 -20.71 -48.14
N SER A 245 7.76 -21.07 -47.57
CA SER A 245 8.88 -21.66 -48.32
C SER A 245 8.49 -23.01 -48.95
N MET A 246 7.78 -23.85 -48.20
CA MET A 246 7.24 -25.12 -48.71
C MET A 246 6.22 -24.91 -49.83
N PHE A 247 5.34 -23.92 -49.71
CA PHE A 247 4.38 -23.56 -50.76
C PHE A 247 5.08 -23.04 -52.03
N TRP A 248 6.13 -22.23 -51.87
CA TRP A 248 6.94 -21.73 -52.99
C TRP A 248 7.71 -22.86 -53.69
N TYR A 249 8.28 -23.80 -52.93
CA TYR A 249 8.95 -24.98 -53.49
C TYR A 249 7.97 -25.91 -54.22
N ALA A 250 6.78 -26.13 -53.64
CA ALA A 250 5.74 -26.96 -54.27
C ALA A 250 5.21 -26.32 -55.57
N THR A 251 5.03 -24.99 -55.61
CA THR A 251 4.64 -24.27 -56.82
C THR A 251 5.76 -24.19 -57.86
N GLY A 252 7.03 -24.21 -57.44
CA GLY A 252 8.20 -24.32 -58.33
C GLY A 252 8.38 -25.70 -58.98
N LEU A 253 7.87 -26.76 -58.36
CA LEU A 253 7.91 -28.14 -58.89
C LEU A 253 6.69 -28.49 -59.76
N CYS A 254 5.54 -27.84 -59.57
CA CYS A 254 4.31 -28.11 -60.34
C CYS A 254 4.24 -27.41 -61.72
N CYS A 255 5.21 -26.59 -62.09
CA CYS A 255 5.34 -26.02 -63.44
C CYS A 255 6.82 -25.96 -63.85
N PRO A 256 7.37 -26.96 -64.57
CA PRO A 256 8.65 -26.76 -65.24
C PRO A 256 8.49 -25.58 -66.19
N LYS A 257 9.36 -24.56 -66.04
CA LYS A 257 9.47 -23.45 -66.98
C LYS A 257 9.65 -24.02 -68.38
N ARG A 258 8.56 -24.07 -69.15
CA ARG A 258 8.58 -24.38 -70.57
C ARG A 258 9.40 -23.26 -71.21
N THR A 259 10.59 -23.61 -71.69
CA THR A 259 11.43 -22.79 -72.54
C THR A 259 10.64 -22.44 -73.79
N THR A 260 9.93 -21.32 -73.75
CA THR A 260 9.41 -20.66 -74.95
C THR A 260 10.31 -19.49 -75.27
N ASN A 261 10.87 -19.58 -76.47
CA ASN A 261 11.75 -18.62 -77.12
C ASN A 261 11.46 -17.17 -76.74
N ARG A 262 12.43 -16.52 -76.09
CA ARG A 262 12.48 -15.06 -76.01
C ARG A 262 12.72 -14.51 -77.41
N ILE A 263 11.64 -14.18 -78.11
CA ILE A 263 11.68 -13.09 -79.09
C ILE A 263 11.83 -11.83 -78.25
N MET A 264 12.99 -11.17 -78.34
CA MET A 264 13.22 -9.83 -77.80
C MET A 264 12.24 -8.86 -78.48
N PRO A 265 11.36 -8.15 -77.76
CA PRO A 265 10.89 -6.88 -78.24
C PRO A 265 11.99 -5.85 -77.97
N ILE A 266 12.49 -5.24 -79.05
CA ILE A 266 13.24 -3.98 -78.97
C ILE A 266 12.27 -2.95 -78.39
N VAL A 267 12.35 -2.71 -77.08
CA VAL A 267 11.69 -1.59 -76.43
C VAL A 267 12.73 -0.48 -76.29
N SER A 268 12.55 0.56 -77.10
CA SER A 268 13.26 1.82 -77.00
C SER A 268 13.16 2.38 -75.58
N ARG A 269 14.31 2.42 -74.90
CA ARG A 269 14.45 2.96 -73.54
C ARG A 269 14.48 4.48 -73.63
N LYS A 270 13.32 5.14 -73.49
CA LYS A 270 13.29 6.54 -73.06
C LYS A 270 13.84 6.61 -71.64
N ARG A 271 14.93 7.35 -71.50
CA ARG A 271 15.68 7.61 -70.28
C ARG A 271 14.94 8.72 -69.52
N SER A 272 14.43 8.43 -68.33
CA SER A 272 14.18 9.44 -67.29
C SER A 272 14.41 8.78 -65.94
N VAL A 273 15.64 8.93 -65.45
CA VAL A 273 16.04 8.63 -64.07
C VAL A 273 15.91 9.96 -63.33
N SER A 274 14.93 10.07 -62.43
CA SER A 274 15.01 11.01 -61.32
C SER A 274 15.18 10.16 -60.06
N SER A 275 16.40 10.17 -59.51
CA SER A 275 16.70 9.59 -58.21
C SER A 275 16.01 10.45 -57.13
N PRO A 276 15.42 9.87 -56.08
CA PRO A 276 15.19 10.63 -54.86
C PRO A 276 16.55 10.85 -54.17
N GLU A 277 16.81 12.09 -53.78
CA GLU A 277 17.96 12.45 -52.93
C GLU A 277 17.87 11.72 -51.58
N PRO A 278 19.02 11.33 -50.98
CA PRO A 278 19.05 10.86 -49.61
C PRO A 278 18.74 12.01 -48.65
N ILE A 279 17.77 11.82 -47.76
CA ILE A 279 17.51 12.72 -46.64
C ILE A 279 18.72 12.66 -45.70
N ILE A 280 19.50 13.74 -45.68
CA ILE A 280 20.55 13.98 -44.69
C ILE A 280 19.83 14.46 -43.42
N VAL A 281 19.84 13.62 -42.38
CA VAL A 281 19.38 14.02 -41.04
C VAL A 281 20.52 14.81 -40.40
N GLU A 282 20.40 16.13 -40.41
CA GLU A 282 21.31 17.04 -39.72
C GLU A 282 20.96 17.07 -38.23
N HIS A 283 21.82 16.51 -37.40
CA HIS A 283 21.77 16.64 -35.94
C HIS A 283 22.11 18.09 -35.57
N ARG A 284 21.10 18.88 -35.20
CA ARG A 284 21.32 20.18 -34.56
C ARG A 284 21.43 19.97 -33.04
N PRO A 285 22.53 20.35 -32.39
CA PRO A 285 22.62 20.35 -30.93
C PRO A 285 21.72 21.47 -30.38
N SER A 286 20.91 21.13 -29.37
CA SER A 286 20.17 22.12 -28.58
C SER A 286 21.16 22.95 -27.76
N GLN A 287 21.38 24.20 -28.17
CA GLN A 287 22.07 25.18 -27.35
C GLN A 287 21.15 25.57 -26.19
N SER A 288 21.62 25.21 -25.00
CA SER A 288 21.45 25.96 -23.77
C SER A 288 21.89 27.41 -23.95
N GLU A 289 21.02 28.37 -23.63
CA GLU A 289 21.43 29.69 -23.17
C GLU A 289 20.58 30.07 -21.95
N GLU A 290 21.27 30.13 -20.81
CA GLU A 290 20.87 30.83 -19.60
C GLU A 290 21.07 32.35 -19.75
N ALA A 291 20.40 33.07 -18.84
CA ALA A 291 20.52 34.48 -18.47
C ALA A 291 19.82 35.48 -19.42
N GLY A 292 18.89 36.32 -18.98
CA GLY A 292 18.62 36.87 -17.66
C GLY A 292 18.56 38.40 -17.79
N ASN A 293 17.48 39.04 -17.33
CA ASN A 293 17.46 40.11 -16.31
C ASN A 293 16.27 41.09 -16.45
N ALA A 294 15.64 41.32 -15.29
CA ALA A 294 15.13 42.58 -14.73
C ALA A 294 14.21 43.54 -15.53
N GLY A 295 13.11 43.90 -14.88
CA GLY A 295 12.28 45.08 -15.17
C GLY A 295 11.27 45.32 -14.06
N GLU A 296 11.64 46.19 -13.11
CA GLU A 296 10.79 46.77 -12.06
C GLU A 296 9.57 47.50 -12.66
N THR A 297 8.40 47.35 -12.02
CA THR A 297 7.58 48.43 -11.42
C THR A 297 6.51 47.82 -10.53
#